data_AF-A0A6G1E824-F1
#
_entry.id   AF-A0A6G1E824-F1
#
_cell.length_a   1.000
_cell.length_b   1.000
_cell.length_c   1.000
_cell.angle_alpha   90.00
_cell.angle_beta   90.00
_cell.angle_gamma   90.00
#
_symmetry.space_group_name_H-M   'P 1'
#
loop_
_entity.id
_entity.type
_entity.pdbx_description
1 polymer ?
#
loop_
_entity_poly.entity_id
_entity_poly.type
_entity_poly.pdbx_seq_one_letter_code
_entity_poly.pdbx_strand_id
1 'polypeptide(L)'
;MSTLTALIPSDVQGLHVFKDGHWYDAKYFPDALIIHIVDQIEILSNGRYKAVLHRTTVNKEKTRMSWAVFVEPPMEHIVRPHL
;
A
#
# COMPACT_ATOMS: atom_id res chain seq x y z
N MET A 1 5.80 -1.72 11.34
CA MET A 1 5.37 -0.48 10.65
C MET A 1 6.31 -0.33 9.49
N SER A 2 5.78 -0.20 8.27
CA SER A 2 6.63 -0.08 7.08
C SER A 2 6.74 1.36 6.58
N THR A 3 7.74 1.59 5.74
CA THR A 3 7.96 2.83 5.00
C THR A 3 7.14 2.81 3.71
N LEU A 4 7.29 1.76 2.93
CA LEU A 4 6.66 1.58 1.63
C LEU A 4 6.26 0.11 1.47
N THR A 5 5.17 -0.14 0.75
CA THR A 5 4.87 -1.50 0.27
C THR A 5 4.88 -1.50 -1.26
N ALA A 6 5.67 -2.39 -1.84
CA ALA A 6 5.59 -2.72 -3.26
C ALA A 6 4.75 -3.99 -3.42
N LEU A 7 3.61 -3.86 -4.10
CA LEU A 7 2.71 -4.96 -4.38
C LEU A 7 2.88 -5.39 -5.84
N ILE A 8 3.15 -6.67 -6.03
CA ILE A 8 3.10 -7.35 -7.33
C ILE A 8 1.70 -7.96 -7.44
N PRO A 9 0.78 -7.37 -8.22
CA PRO A 9 -0.58 -7.89 -8.37
C PRO A 9 -0.61 -9.10 -9.33
N SER A 10 -1.63 -9.95 -9.21
CA SER A 10 -2.04 -10.81 -10.33
C SER A 10 -2.95 -10.04 -11.29
N ASP A 11 -3.44 -10.71 -12.33
CA ASP A 11 -4.45 -10.23 -13.27
C ASP A 11 -5.87 -10.14 -12.64
N VAL A 12 -6.07 -10.63 -11.41
CA VAL A 12 -7.36 -10.63 -10.72
C VAL A 12 -7.48 -9.43 -9.78
N GLN A 13 -8.43 -8.54 -10.08
CA GLN A 13 -8.77 -7.37 -9.26
C GLN A 13 -9.16 -7.75 -7.83
N GLY A 14 -9.00 -6.80 -6.91
CA GLY A 14 -9.48 -6.99 -5.53
C GLY A 14 -8.82 -6.09 -4.48
N LEU A 15 -7.83 -5.29 -4.84
CA LEU A 15 -7.29 -4.28 -3.92
C LEU A 15 -8.18 -3.04 -3.95
N HIS A 16 -8.73 -2.66 -2.80
CA HIS A 16 -9.48 -1.43 -2.63
C HIS A 16 -8.68 -0.44 -1.78
N VAL A 17 -8.72 0.83 -2.16
CA VAL A 17 -8.11 1.95 -1.44
C VAL A 17 -9.20 2.91 -0.98
N PHE A 18 -9.06 3.45 0.24
CA PHE A 18 -10.00 4.42 0.79
C PHE A 18 -9.52 5.84 0.54
N LYS A 19 -10.39 6.67 -0.01
CA LYS A 19 -10.12 8.08 -0.30
C LYS A 19 -11.42 8.86 -0.19
N ASP A 20 -11.38 10.06 0.39
CA ASP A 20 -12.52 11.01 0.43
C ASP A 20 -13.86 10.38 0.87
N GLY A 21 -13.83 9.49 1.87
CA GLY A 21 -15.03 8.82 2.40
C GLY A 21 -15.48 7.58 1.63
N HIS A 22 -14.80 7.21 0.55
CA HIS A 22 -15.23 6.17 -0.39
C HIS A 22 -14.14 5.13 -0.63
N TRP A 23 -14.56 3.93 -1.03
CA TRP A 23 -13.67 2.86 -1.47
C TRP A 23 -13.56 2.85 -2.98
N TYR A 24 -12.34 2.79 -3.50
CA TYR A 24 -12.03 2.73 -4.92
C TYR A 24 -11.24 1.46 -5.25
N ASP A 25 -11.49 0.87 -6.40
CA ASP A 25 -10.68 -0.23 -6.92
C ASP A 25 -9.33 0.32 -7.41
N ALA A 26 -8.23 -0.25 -6.91
CA ALA A 26 -6.92 0.06 -7.42
C ALA A 26 -6.76 -0.56 -8.81
N LYS A 27 -6.59 0.25 -9.85
CA LYS A 27 -6.42 -0.24 -11.22
C LYS A 27 -5.07 -0.95 -11.36
N TYR A 28 -5.09 -2.14 -11.92
CA TYR A 28 -3.87 -2.89 -12.23
C TYR A 28 -3.51 -2.66 -13.69
N PHE A 29 -2.22 -2.53 -13.95
CA PHE A 29 -1.68 -2.43 -15.30
C PHE A 29 -0.71 -3.60 -15.54
N PRO A 30 -0.65 -4.14 -16.77
CA PRO A 30 0.37 -5.11 -17.13
C PRO A 30 1.76 -4.60 -16.78
N ASP A 31 2.60 -5.48 -16.21
CA ASP A 31 3.99 -5.21 -15.84
C ASP A 31 4.21 -4.05 -14.84
N ALA A 32 3.15 -3.64 -14.14
CA ALA A 32 3.22 -2.56 -13.16
C ALA A 32 3.21 -3.08 -11.72
N LEU A 33 3.99 -2.41 -10.87
CA LEU A 33 3.90 -2.53 -9.43
C LEU A 33 2.91 -1.51 -8.87
N ILE A 34 2.24 -1.87 -7.78
CA ILE A 34 1.46 -0.92 -7.00
C ILE A 34 2.30 -0.51 -5.79
N ILE A 35 2.50 0.78 -5.63
CA ILE A 35 3.30 1.34 -4.53
C ILE A 35 2.37 2.00 -3.52
N HIS A 36 2.34 1.49 -2.29
CA HIS A 36 1.58 2.07 -1.18
C HIS A 36 2.51 2.79 -0.22
N ILE A 37 2.14 4.03 0.10
CA ILE A 37 2.72 4.79 1.20
C ILE A 37 2.15 4.26 2.51
N VAL A 38 3.02 4.06 3.50
CA VAL A 38 2.66 3.52 4.82
C VAL A 38 3.13 4.48 5.92
N ASP A 39 2.80 4.14 7.16
CA ASP A 39 2.89 4.97 8.36
C ASP A 39 4.23 5.70 8.51
N GLN A 40 5.37 5.06 8.24
CA GLN A 40 6.66 5.71 8.48
C GLN A 40 6.92 6.87 7.50
N ILE A 41 6.50 6.79 6.24
CA ILE A 41 6.60 7.94 5.31
C ILE A 41 5.64 9.05 5.75
N GLU A 42 4.45 8.71 6.25
CA GLU A 42 3.53 9.71 6.79
C GLU A 42 4.17 10.46 7.98
N ILE A 43 4.79 9.74 8.91
CA ILE A 43 5.53 10.34 10.04
C ILE A 43 6.69 11.19 9.54
N LEU A 44 7.58 10.65 8.69
CA LEU A 44 8.75 11.35 8.16
C LEU A 44 8.36 12.64 7.43
N SER A 45 7.25 12.62 6.71
CA SER A 45 6.79 13.76 5.91
C SER A 45 5.93 14.75 6.69
N ASN A 46 5.84 14.60 8.02
CA ASN A 46 4.98 15.41 8.88
C ASN A 46 3.52 15.47 8.38
N GLY A 47 3.00 14.32 7.93
CA GLY A 47 1.63 14.22 7.43
C GLY A 47 1.41 14.71 6.00
N ARG A 48 2.46 15.14 5.27
CA ARG A 48 2.34 15.57 3.85
C ARG A 48 1.93 14.41 2.94
N TYR A 49 2.48 13.22 3.18
CA TYR A 49 2.03 11.99 2.53
C TYR A 49 1.17 11.19 3.50
N LYS A 50 0.11 10.56 2.99
CA LYS A 50 -0.88 9.84 3.80
C LYS A 50 -0.75 8.34 3.62
N ALA A 51 -0.69 7.62 4.73
CA ALA A 51 -0.82 6.18 4.77
C ALA A 51 -2.21 5.81 4.26
N VAL A 52 -2.25 4.97 3.24
CA VAL A 52 -3.50 4.61 2.57
C VAL A 52 -4.19 3.49 3.33
N LEU A 53 -5.39 3.77 3.85
CA LEU A 53 -6.28 2.70 4.29
C LEU A 53 -6.68 1.87 3.07
N HIS A 54 -6.41 0.57 3.14
CA HIS A 54 -6.65 -0.37 2.04
C HIS A 54 -7.26 -1.67 2.57
N ARG A 55 -7.97 -2.38 1.70
CA ARG A 55 -8.54 -3.71 1.99
C ARG A 55 -8.48 -4.59 0.75
N THR A 56 -8.61 -5.89 0.95
CA THR A 56 -8.77 -6.85 -0.16
C THR A 56 -10.20 -7.35 -0.20
N THR A 57 -10.79 -7.44 -1.38
CA THR A 57 -12.06 -8.11 -1.63
C THR A 57 -11.82 -9.51 -2.18
N VAL A 58 -12.82 -10.37 -2.00
CA VAL A 58 -12.78 -11.76 -2.46
C VAL A 58 -13.53 -11.90 -3.79
N ASN A 59 -13.03 -12.78 -4.64
CA ASN A 59 -13.66 -13.12 -5.91
C ASN A 59 -14.17 -14.56 -5.86
N LYS A 60 -15.41 -14.81 -6.30
CA LYS A 60 -16.05 -16.15 -6.25
C LYS A 60 -15.63 -17.07 -7.40
N GLU A 61 -15.14 -16.50 -8.50
CA GLU A 61 -14.89 -17.20 -9.77
C GLU A 61 -13.41 -17.50 -9.99
N LYS A 62 -12.52 -16.64 -9.47
CA LYS A 62 -11.09 -16.71 -9.71
C LYS A 62 -10.29 -16.58 -8.42
N THR A 63 -9.30 -17.46 -8.25
CA THR A 63 -8.28 -17.33 -7.20
C THR A 63 -7.39 -16.14 -7.50
N ARG A 64 -7.15 -15.31 -6.49
CA ARG A 64 -6.23 -14.18 -6.55
C ARG A 64 -4.98 -14.50 -5.71
N MET A 65 -3.80 -14.20 -6.25
CA MET A 65 -2.53 -14.26 -5.55
C MET A 65 -1.77 -12.96 -5.79
N SER A 66 -1.09 -12.43 -4.79
CA SER A 66 -0.26 -11.24 -4.94
C SER A 66 0.90 -11.29 -3.96
N TRP A 67 2.04 -10.69 -4.31
CA TRP A 67 3.18 -10.59 -3.41
C TRP A 67 3.33 -9.16 -2.89
N ALA A 68 3.23 -9.01 -1.58
CA ALA A 68 3.51 -7.74 -0.90
C ALA A 68 4.94 -7.76 -0.37
N VAL A 69 5.76 -6.82 -0.82
CA VAL A 69 7.12 -6.60 -0.35
C VAL A 69 7.13 -5.36 0.52
N PHE A 70 7.43 -5.53 1.79
CA PHE A 70 7.47 -4.45 2.77
C PHE A 70 8.89 -3.91 2.86
N VAL A 71 9.03 -2.60 2.64
CA VAL A 71 10.28 -1.87 2.85
C VAL A 71 10.19 -1.24 4.23
N GLU A 72 11.08 -1.66 5.12
CA GLU A 72 11.16 -1.18 6.49
C GLU A 72 12.60 -0.76 6.81
N PRO A 73 12.80 0.29 7.63
CA PRO A 73 14.12 0.64 8.13
C PRO A 73 14.58 -0.40 9.17
N PRO A 74 15.87 -0.41 9.52
CA PRO A 74 16.37 -1.20 10.64
C PRO A 74 15.59 -0.90 11.92
N MET A 75 15.42 -1.90 12.79
CA MET A 75 14.57 -1.77 13.99
C MET A 75 15.07 -0.71 14.97
N GLU A 76 16.37 -0.44 14.99
CA GLU A 76 17.02 0.59 15.79
C GLU A 76 16.83 2.01 15.24
N HIS A 77 16.30 2.13 14.02
CA HIS A 77 16.15 3.44 13.37
C HIS A 77 14.96 4.21 13.94
N ILE A 78 15.22 5.41 14.47
CA ILE A 78 14.19 6.29 14.99
C ILE A 78 13.57 7.10 13.84
N VAL A 79 12.30 6.81 13.55
CA VAL A 79 11.50 7.54 12.56
C VAL A 79 10.79 8.73 13.23
N ARG A 80 10.97 9.93 12.68
CA ARG A 80 10.37 11.19 13.16
C ARG A 80 10.21 12.18 12.00
N PRO A 81 9.38 13.24 12.12
CA PRO A 81 9.28 14.27 11.08
C PRO A 81 10.65 14.80 10.64
N HIS A 82 10.85 14.88 9.33
CA HIS A 82 12.00 15.57 8.74
C HIS A 82 11.81 17.08 8.93
N LEU A 83 12.87 17.75 9.38
CA LEU A 83 12.88 19.20 9.64
C LEU A 83 12.67 20.00 8.35
#